data_AF-A0A2S8G3U1-F1
#
_entry.id   AF-A0A2S8G3U1-F1
#
_cell.length_a   1.000
_cell.length_b   1.000
_cell.length_c   1.000
_cell.angle_alpha   90.00
_cell.angle_beta   90.00
_cell.angle_gamma   90.00
#
_symmetry.space_group_name_H-M   'P 1'
#
loop_
_entity.id
_entity.type
_entity.pdbx_description
1 polymer ?
#
loop_
_entity_poly.entity_id
_entity_poly.type
_entity_poly.pdbx_seq_one_letter_code
_entity_poly.pdbx_strand_id
1 'polypeptide(L)'
;MPENQAAKQHLSDQDTPFDLSSLPPMKRDIVHALHSVADSIPWVLSATLTGSFLNSDNLSGVSDIDYIVIVDQLHRERFESIQTAFQQQLEPVVMSHGWKLRINPTLGPLKFNDQQTAVLHLMLYSREAHIKHVIESPFTCFDWQLSPVNHRASMVDIYPAFALQPRHFVSARRSITDYLNDYRSRVVSYRELICNDVSYEERKKLKQMTVRDQHEFAYHIIRFLMKNVVKLFSRSNHDLPSEALQTAFFHYFPAEESSIRALFDELSTCKHAQQFDRPIDHLDERLESFAATFEQQFRSTFHSRATRHVVFRHAPTSQNYAEDGSVRFLGQSNPEILPMEHTALGELSDAVSSLCNPRYFSSPQTRCQQSLRLLGSTVEFATDDRLQEINYGACEGMTVQAARNSHPALFQAWQQGQDPCFPGGECTEDVLQRGLEAMSDIWDNSPSDTVTCTHNVVLRCLVGDAMGVPRSQWYRLRIPHLAPITFIRTKEHGVYLDLMPEVEQQIFQSFSDSVK
;
A
#
# COMPACT_ATOMS: atom_id res chain seq x y z
N MET A 1 -5.99 15.31 23.58
CA MET A 1 -6.73 14.09 23.19
C MET A 1 -5.74 12.95 23.28
N PRO A 2 -6.05 11.79 23.90
CA PRO A 2 -5.03 10.75 24.05
C PRO A 2 -4.62 10.31 22.66
N GLU A 3 -3.34 10.51 22.36
CA GLU A 3 -2.69 10.12 21.13
C GLU A 3 -3.01 8.66 20.86
N ASN A 4 -3.64 8.40 19.71
CA ASN A 4 -3.70 7.06 19.16
C ASN A 4 -2.31 6.75 18.57
N GLN A 5 -1.28 6.76 19.42
CA GLN A 5 -0.01 6.05 19.18
C GLN A 5 -0.31 4.55 19.36
N ALA A 6 -1.24 4.01 18.56
CA ALA A 6 -1.18 2.61 18.22
C ALA A 6 0.20 2.43 17.57
N ALA A 7 1.03 1.56 18.13
CA ALA A 7 2.36 1.27 17.63
C ALA A 7 2.28 1.06 16.11
N LYS A 8 2.72 2.06 15.34
CA LYS A 8 2.83 1.96 13.90
C LYS A 8 3.91 0.92 13.67
N GLN A 9 3.51 -0.27 13.26
CA GLN A 9 4.47 -1.33 12.94
C GLN A 9 5.24 -0.87 11.71
N HIS A 10 6.52 -0.53 11.90
CA HIS A 10 7.37 -0.14 10.80
C HIS A 10 7.70 -1.39 9.97
N LEU A 11 7.79 -1.22 8.65
CA LEU A 11 8.11 -2.29 7.69
C LEU A 11 9.43 -3.04 7.97
N SER A 12 10.23 -2.60 8.95
CA SER A 12 11.55 -3.11 9.32
C SER A 12 11.57 -4.26 10.34
N ASP A 13 10.44 -4.65 10.94
CA ASP A 13 10.44 -5.65 12.03
C ASP A 13 10.52 -7.12 11.55
N GLN A 14 10.85 -7.39 10.27
CA GLN A 14 10.79 -8.73 9.66
C GLN A 14 12.14 -9.44 9.44
N ASP A 15 13.22 -9.00 10.08
CA ASP A 15 14.56 -9.58 9.83
C ASP A 15 14.85 -10.90 10.58
N THR A 16 13.88 -11.47 11.29
CA THR A 16 14.08 -12.78 11.93
C THR A 16 13.64 -13.91 11.00
N PRO A 17 14.53 -14.83 10.59
CA PRO A 17 14.16 -15.95 9.72
C PRO A 17 13.07 -16.81 10.37
N PHE A 18 12.03 -17.14 9.60
CA PHE A 18 10.98 -18.04 10.09
C PHE A 18 11.54 -19.43 10.39
N ASP A 19 11.26 -19.93 11.59
CA ASP A 19 11.69 -21.25 12.01
C ASP A 19 10.85 -22.36 11.36
N LEU A 20 11.35 -22.89 10.24
CA LEU A 20 10.74 -24.02 9.53
C LEU A 20 10.62 -25.29 10.38
N SER A 21 11.36 -25.41 11.48
CA SER A 21 11.27 -26.57 12.37
C SER A 21 9.94 -26.64 13.12
N SER A 22 9.22 -25.51 13.23
CA SER A 22 7.87 -25.43 13.79
C SER A 22 6.79 -26.05 12.89
N LEU A 23 7.06 -26.20 11.59
CA LEU A 23 6.09 -26.77 10.64
C LEU A 23 6.02 -28.30 10.74
N PRO A 24 4.83 -28.90 10.49
CA PRO A 24 4.69 -30.33 10.29
C PRO A 24 5.65 -30.87 9.21
N PRO A 25 6.14 -32.13 9.32
CA PRO A 25 7.18 -32.67 8.44
C PRO A 25 6.87 -32.50 6.95
N MET A 26 5.67 -32.91 6.52
CA MET A 26 5.24 -32.78 5.13
C MET A 26 5.31 -31.34 4.62
N LYS A 27 4.90 -30.36 5.44
CA LYS A 27 4.94 -28.94 5.03
C LYS A 27 6.36 -28.44 4.93
N ARG A 28 7.22 -28.86 5.86
CA ARG A 28 8.64 -28.54 5.82
C ARG A 28 9.30 -29.06 4.55
N ASP A 29 9.01 -30.29 4.16
CA ASP A 29 9.53 -30.89 2.93
C ASP A 29 9.06 -30.13 1.68
N ILE A 30 7.79 -29.74 1.64
CA ILE A 30 7.23 -28.90 0.56
C ILE A 30 7.95 -27.54 0.51
N VAL A 31 8.12 -26.86 1.64
CA VAL A 31 8.79 -25.56 1.69
C VAL A 31 10.26 -25.67 1.27
N HIS A 32 10.97 -26.71 1.71
CA HIS A 32 12.34 -26.98 1.25
C HIS A 32 12.41 -27.21 -0.26
N ALA A 33 11.48 -27.97 -0.84
CA ALA A 33 11.42 -28.18 -2.29
C ALA A 33 11.17 -26.87 -3.04
N LEU A 34 10.24 -26.03 -2.55
CA LEU A 34 9.97 -24.70 -3.11
C LEU A 34 11.21 -23.80 -3.09
N HIS A 35 11.89 -23.71 -1.95
CA HIS A 35 13.09 -22.87 -1.80
C HIS A 35 14.26 -23.39 -2.65
N SER A 36 14.43 -24.71 -2.75
CA SER A 36 15.45 -25.31 -3.60
C SER A 36 15.27 -24.95 -5.08
N VAL A 37 14.03 -24.86 -5.57
CA VAL A 37 13.76 -24.40 -6.95
C VAL A 37 14.14 -22.93 -7.07
N ALA A 38 13.70 -22.09 -6.15
CA ALA A 38 14.03 -20.67 -6.14
C ALA A 38 15.55 -20.43 -6.14
N ASP A 39 16.33 -21.22 -5.39
CA ASP A 39 17.80 -21.15 -5.36
C ASP A 39 18.45 -21.56 -6.68
N SER A 40 17.91 -22.59 -7.34
CA SER A 40 18.46 -23.10 -8.59
C SER A 40 18.33 -22.14 -9.78
N ILE A 41 17.50 -21.10 -9.67
CA ILE A 41 17.16 -20.19 -10.77
C ILE A 41 17.73 -18.78 -10.48
N PRO A 42 18.85 -18.36 -11.12
CA PRO A 42 19.52 -17.10 -10.78
C PRO A 42 18.65 -15.84 -10.91
N TRP A 43 17.72 -15.84 -11.87
CA TRP A 43 16.85 -14.70 -12.19
C TRP A 43 15.59 -14.59 -11.32
N VAL A 44 15.42 -15.44 -10.30
CA VAL A 44 14.39 -15.25 -9.26
C VAL A 44 14.85 -14.18 -8.27
N LEU A 45 14.13 -13.08 -8.15
CA LEU A 45 14.49 -12.00 -7.22
C LEU A 45 13.95 -12.25 -5.81
N SER A 46 12.71 -12.74 -5.72
CA SER A 46 12.00 -12.98 -4.47
C SER A 46 11.06 -14.16 -4.63
N ALA A 47 10.90 -14.97 -3.58
CA ALA A 47 9.91 -16.02 -3.52
C ALA A 47 9.23 -16.03 -2.14
N THR A 48 7.91 -15.92 -2.11
CA THR A 48 7.13 -15.74 -0.89
C THR A 48 5.97 -16.72 -0.85
N LEU A 49 5.91 -17.53 0.21
CA LEU A 49 4.79 -18.42 0.48
C LEU A 49 3.73 -17.68 1.29
N THR A 50 2.48 -17.64 0.85
CA THR A 50 1.41 -16.91 1.54
C THR A 50 0.17 -17.78 1.73
N GLY A 51 -0.91 -17.16 2.22
CA GLY A 51 -2.22 -17.79 2.30
C GLY A 51 -2.36 -18.76 3.46
N SER A 52 -3.42 -19.57 3.42
CA SER A 52 -3.80 -20.44 4.53
C SER A 52 -2.92 -21.68 4.69
N PHE A 53 -2.00 -21.94 3.74
CA PHE A 53 -1.08 -23.07 3.84
C PHE A 53 -0.21 -23.01 5.09
N LEU A 54 0.18 -21.84 5.59
CA LEU A 54 0.99 -21.75 6.82
C LEU A 54 0.18 -22.05 8.09
N ASN A 55 -1.13 -21.85 8.06
CA ASN A 55 -1.98 -21.84 9.25
C ASN A 55 -2.76 -23.15 9.50
N SER A 56 -2.68 -24.14 8.61
CA SER A 56 -3.33 -25.45 8.80
C SER A 56 -2.38 -26.50 9.39
N ASP A 57 -2.89 -27.63 9.88
CA ASP A 57 -2.03 -28.73 10.36
C ASP A 57 -1.69 -29.76 9.25
N ASN A 58 -2.49 -29.81 8.19
CA ASN A 58 -2.38 -30.78 7.10
C ASN A 58 -2.84 -30.16 5.76
N LEU A 59 -2.73 -30.92 4.66
CA LEU A 59 -3.23 -30.51 3.33
C LEU A 59 -4.75 -30.73 3.17
N SER A 60 -5.37 -31.56 4.02
CA SER A 60 -6.83 -31.76 4.03
C SER A 60 -7.54 -30.49 4.52
N GLY A 61 -8.08 -29.71 3.58
CA GLY A 61 -8.67 -28.40 3.85
C GLY A 61 -7.76 -27.23 3.48
N VAL A 62 -6.55 -27.49 2.98
CA VAL A 62 -5.74 -26.48 2.26
C VAL A 62 -6.34 -26.33 0.88
N SER A 63 -6.71 -25.10 0.53
CA SER A 63 -7.28 -24.79 -0.76
C SER A 63 -6.20 -24.75 -1.85
N ASP A 64 -5.09 -24.03 -1.61
CA ASP A 64 -3.94 -23.93 -2.51
C ASP A 64 -2.67 -23.65 -1.67
N ILE A 65 -1.50 -24.04 -2.19
CA ILE A 65 -0.19 -23.58 -1.74
C ILE A 65 0.09 -22.29 -2.53
N ASP A 66 -0.21 -21.13 -1.95
CA ASP A 66 -0.04 -19.83 -2.63
C ASP A 66 1.42 -19.40 -2.60
N TYR A 67 2.11 -19.48 -3.75
CA TYR A 67 3.54 -19.16 -3.86
C TYR A 67 3.75 -18.06 -4.89
N ILE A 68 4.19 -16.89 -4.43
CA ILE A 68 4.50 -15.73 -5.25
C ILE A 68 5.97 -15.78 -5.59
N VAL A 69 6.30 -15.67 -6.88
CA VAL A 69 7.68 -15.60 -7.34
C VAL A 69 7.85 -14.38 -8.22
N ILE A 70 8.76 -13.50 -7.81
CA ILE A 70 9.15 -12.30 -8.55
C ILE A 70 10.45 -12.58 -9.28
N VAL A 71 10.49 -12.31 -10.59
CA VAL A 71 11.64 -12.53 -11.47
C VAL A 71 12.10 -11.21 -12.08
N ASP A 72 13.35 -11.13 -12.53
CA ASP A 72 13.86 -9.93 -13.20
C ASP A 72 13.13 -9.65 -14.53
N GLN A 73 12.88 -10.69 -15.32
CA GLN A 73 12.13 -10.68 -16.58
C GLN A 73 11.38 -12.00 -16.77
N LEU A 74 10.19 -11.92 -17.36
CA LEU A 74 9.33 -13.06 -17.65
C LEU A 74 8.97 -13.09 -19.15
N HIS A 75 9.23 -14.23 -19.79
CA HIS A 75 8.91 -14.55 -21.18
C HIS A 75 8.68 -16.06 -21.29
N ARG A 76 8.29 -16.57 -22.47
CA ARG A 76 7.81 -17.96 -22.65
C ARG A 76 8.76 -19.02 -22.08
N GLU A 77 10.01 -19.01 -22.50
CA GLU A 77 11.01 -19.99 -22.05
C GLU A 77 11.18 -20.00 -20.51
N ARG A 78 11.26 -18.81 -19.90
CA ARG A 78 11.37 -18.70 -18.43
C ARG A 78 10.10 -19.15 -17.72
N PHE A 79 8.94 -18.80 -18.25
CA PHE A 79 7.64 -19.22 -17.72
C PHE A 79 7.48 -20.75 -17.75
N GLU A 80 7.86 -21.40 -18.84
CA GLU A 80 7.78 -22.86 -18.99
C GLU A 80 8.83 -23.59 -18.13
N SER A 81 10.07 -23.10 -18.12
CA SER A 81 11.17 -23.72 -17.37
C SER A 81 10.95 -23.67 -15.86
N ILE A 82 10.47 -22.54 -15.31
CA ILE A 82 10.21 -22.45 -13.86
C ILE A 82 9.07 -23.36 -13.42
N GLN A 83 7.99 -23.45 -14.20
CA GLN A 83 6.90 -24.39 -13.92
C GLN A 83 7.38 -25.83 -13.95
N THR A 84 8.21 -26.17 -14.93
CA THR A 84 8.82 -27.51 -15.05
C THR A 84 9.71 -27.81 -13.84
N ALA A 85 10.52 -26.84 -13.39
CA ALA A 85 11.38 -27.00 -12.22
C ALA A 85 10.56 -27.24 -10.94
N PHE A 86 9.49 -26.46 -10.71
CA PHE A 86 8.58 -26.70 -9.60
C PHE A 86 7.88 -28.06 -9.68
N GLN A 87 7.42 -28.46 -10.87
CA GLN A 87 6.79 -29.77 -11.06
C GLN A 87 7.76 -30.89 -10.67
N GLN A 88 8.98 -30.88 -11.20
CA GLN A 88 9.99 -31.92 -10.97
C GLN A 88 10.41 -32.04 -9.50
N GLN A 89 10.49 -30.92 -8.78
CA GLN A 89 10.92 -30.93 -7.38
C GLN A 89 9.77 -31.23 -6.40
N LEU A 90 8.57 -30.72 -6.64
CA LEU A 90 7.46 -30.90 -5.70
C LEU A 90 6.70 -32.20 -5.90
N GLU A 91 6.57 -32.71 -7.12
CA GLU A 91 5.75 -33.88 -7.41
C GLU A 91 6.19 -35.11 -6.60
N PRO A 92 7.48 -35.49 -6.53
CA PRO A 92 7.93 -36.60 -5.70
C PRO A 92 7.60 -36.40 -4.21
N VAL A 93 7.72 -35.16 -3.72
CA VAL A 93 7.48 -34.81 -2.30
C VAL A 93 6.01 -34.98 -1.95
N VAL A 94 5.08 -34.42 -2.73
CA VAL A 94 3.65 -34.54 -2.43
C VAL A 94 3.12 -35.96 -2.69
N MET A 95 3.66 -36.67 -3.70
CA MET A 95 3.31 -38.07 -3.99
C MET A 95 3.73 -39.01 -2.86
N SER A 96 4.88 -38.78 -2.23
CA SER A 96 5.31 -39.57 -1.05
C SER A 96 4.33 -39.46 0.12
N HIS A 97 3.52 -38.40 0.15
CA HIS A 97 2.47 -38.15 1.13
C HIS A 97 1.06 -38.50 0.62
N GLY A 98 0.94 -39.15 -0.54
CA GLY A 98 -0.34 -39.61 -1.11
C GLY A 98 -1.15 -38.56 -1.86
N TRP A 99 -0.53 -37.44 -2.27
CA TRP A 99 -1.19 -36.36 -3.02
C TRP A 99 -0.70 -36.28 -4.46
N LYS A 100 -1.57 -35.89 -5.38
CA LYS A 100 -1.20 -35.53 -6.77
C LYS A 100 -0.87 -34.04 -6.84
N LEU A 101 0.19 -33.66 -7.55
CA LEU A 101 0.52 -32.25 -7.76
C LEU A 101 -0.31 -31.68 -8.93
N ARG A 102 -0.81 -30.45 -8.75
CA ARG A 102 -1.33 -29.61 -9.83
C ARG A 102 -0.71 -28.22 -9.73
N ILE A 103 -0.07 -27.76 -10.79
CA ILE A 103 0.39 -26.36 -10.85
C ILE A 103 -0.70 -25.49 -11.48
N ASN A 104 -1.04 -24.41 -10.79
CA ASN A 104 -1.92 -23.35 -11.26
C ASN A 104 -1.12 -22.05 -11.44
N PRO A 105 -0.73 -21.68 -12.66
CA PRO A 105 0.03 -20.45 -12.94
C PRO A 105 -0.87 -19.24 -13.23
N THR A 106 -2.17 -19.31 -12.94
CA THR A 106 -3.11 -18.21 -13.18
C THR A 106 -3.06 -17.17 -12.07
N LEU A 107 -3.50 -15.95 -12.36
CA LEU A 107 -3.66 -14.89 -11.36
C LEU A 107 -5.14 -14.68 -11.04
N GLY A 108 -5.55 -14.94 -9.80
CA GLY A 108 -6.94 -14.73 -9.37
C GLY A 108 -7.43 -15.83 -8.43
N PRO A 109 -8.72 -15.81 -8.06
CA PRO A 109 -9.28 -16.72 -7.07
C PRO A 109 -9.77 -18.01 -7.73
N LEU A 110 -8.98 -18.57 -8.66
CA LEU A 110 -9.34 -19.81 -9.35
C LEU A 110 -8.97 -21.00 -8.47
N LYS A 111 -9.99 -21.63 -7.88
CA LYS A 111 -9.83 -22.79 -6.99
C LYS A 111 -10.03 -24.12 -7.72
N PHE A 112 -9.22 -25.12 -7.34
CA PHE A 112 -9.36 -26.51 -7.76
C PHE A 112 -9.63 -27.37 -6.52
N ASN A 113 -10.69 -28.18 -6.57
CA ASN A 113 -11.18 -28.95 -5.42
C ASN A 113 -11.16 -30.46 -5.70
N ASP A 114 -10.26 -30.90 -6.56
CA ASP A 114 -10.11 -32.32 -6.92
C ASP A 114 -9.65 -33.12 -5.68
N GLN A 115 -10.27 -34.27 -5.43
CA GLN A 115 -9.90 -35.11 -4.28
C GLN A 115 -8.41 -35.51 -4.35
N GLN A 116 -7.72 -35.48 -3.20
CA GLN A 116 -6.30 -35.84 -3.06
C GLN A 116 -5.35 -35.09 -4.03
N THR A 117 -5.67 -33.84 -4.35
CA THR A 117 -4.83 -32.97 -5.18
C THR A 117 -4.23 -31.85 -4.35
N ALA A 118 -2.91 -31.72 -4.35
CA ALA A 118 -2.18 -30.58 -3.82
C ALA A 118 -1.98 -29.57 -4.95
N VAL A 119 -2.57 -28.40 -4.82
CA VAL A 119 -2.48 -27.34 -5.83
C VAL A 119 -1.37 -26.37 -5.43
N LEU A 120 -0.35 -26.23 -6.27
CA LEU A 120 0.59 -25.12 -6.19
C LEU A 120 0.03 -23.96 -7.02
N HIS A 121 -0.47 -22.92 -6.36
CA HIS A 121 -0.86 -21.68 -7.01
C HIS A 121 0.40 -20.82 -7.17
N LEU A 122 1.05 -20.98 -8.33
CA LEU A 122 2.33 -20.36 -8.65
C LEU A 122 2.08 -19.02 -9.35
N MET A 123 2.09 -17.93 -8.59
CA MET A 123 1.87 -16.59 -9.11
C MET A 123 3.20 -15.96 -9.53
N LEU A 124 3.39 -15.78 -10.83
CA LEU A 124 4.63 -15.26 -11.41
C LEU A 124 4.49 -13.79 -11.79
N TYR A 125 5.45 -12.98 -11.37
CA TYR A 125 5.51 -11.56 -11.70
C TYR A 125 6.91 -11.18 -12.19
N SER A 126 7.01 -10.41 -13.27
CA SER A 126 8.21 -9.59 -13.45
C SER A 126 8.28 -8.52 -12.36
N ARG A 127 9.44 -7.91 -12.16
CA ARG A 127 9.57 -6.76 -11.24
C ARG A 127 8.54 -5.66 -11.52
N GLU A 128 8.40 -5.27 -12.78
CA GLU A 128 7.47 -4.24 -13.22
C GLU A 128 6.01 -4.63 -12.93
N ALA A 129 5.67 -5.90 -13.14
CA ALA A 129 4.33 -6.39 -12.87
C ALA A 129 4.03 -6.51 -11.37
N HIS A 130 5.02 -6.82 -10.53
CA HIS A 130 4.86 -6.78 -9.07
C HIS A 130 4.54 -5.36 -8.61
N ILE A 131 5.32 -4.36 -9.05
CA ILE A 131 5.06 -2.94 -8.72
C ILE A 131 3.65 -2.54 -9.16
N LYS A 132 3.29 -2.87 -10.40
CA LYS A 132 1.95 -2.62 -10.93
C LYS A 132 0.87 -3.31 -10.08
N HIS A 133 1.10 -4.55 -9.65
CA HIS A 133 0.16 -5.30 -8.81
C HIS A 133 0.01 -4.69 -7.41
N VAL A 134 1.09 -4.19 -6.80
CA VAL A 134 1.03 -3.44 -5.54
C VAL A 134 0.16 -2.20 -5.67
N ILE A 135 0.29 -1.45 -6.77
CA ILE A 135 -0.50 -0.23 -7.01
C ILE A 135 -1.97 -0.57 -7.32
N GLU A 136 -2.21 -1.56 -8.17
CA GLU A 136 -3.57 -1.94 -8.59
C GLU A 136 -4.33 -2.76 -7.53
N SER A 137 -3.64 -3.51 -6.67
CA SER A 137 -4.23 -4.44 -5.70
C SER A 137 -3.53 -4.34 -4.32
N PRO A 138 -3.49 -3.15 -3.72
CA PRO A 138 -2.69 -2.90 -2.52
C PRO A 138 -3.11 -3.77 -1.33
N PHE A 139 -4.41 -4.09 -1.18
CA PHE A 139 -4.90 -4.95 -0.09
C PHE A 139 -4.23 -6.32 -0.07
N THR A 140 -4.11 -6.94 -1.24
CA THR A 140 -3.54 -8.29 -1.39
C THR A 140 -2.04 -8.27 -1.11
N CYS A 141 -1.31 -7.32 -1.71
CA CYS A 141 0.13 -7.20 -1.48
C CYS A 141 0.45 -6.79 -0.04
N PHE A 142 -0.39 -5.95 0.57
CA PHE A 142 -0.30 -5.60 1.99
C PHE A 142 -0.46 -6.85 2.86
N ASP A 143 -1.37 -7.77 2.53
CA ASP A 143 -1.43 -9.07 3.22
C ASP A 143 -0.19 -9.95 2.95
N TRP A 144 0.25 -10.04 1.69
CA TRP A 144 1.33 -10.94 1.30
C TRP A 144 2.68 -10.58 1.92
N GLN A 145 2.98 -9.30 2.06
CA GLN A 145 4.24 -8.85 2.64
C GLN A 145 4.36 -9.16 4.14
N LEU A 146 3.29 -9.63 4.81
CA LEU A 146 3.38 -10.13 6.18
C LEU A 146 3.87 -11.57 6.26
N SER A 147 3.99 -12.27 5.13
CA SER A 147 4.43 -13.65 5.19
C SER A 147 5.82 -13.74 5.84
N PRO A 148 5.96 -14.54 6.91
CA PRO A 148 7.25 -14.77 7.50
C PRO A 148 8.09 -15.74 6.66
N VAL A 149 7.48 -16.44 5.70
CA VAL A 149 8.16 -17.41 4.82
C VAL A 149 8.46 -16.77 3.48
N ASN A 150 9.53 -15.99 3.47
CA ASN A 150 10.16 -15.44 2.27
C ASN A 150 11.53 -16.10 2.05
N HIS A 151 11.96 -16.15 0.79
CA HIS A 151 13.24 -16.70 0.37
C HIS A 151 13.86 -15.79 -0.71
N ARG A 152 15.18 -15.64 -0.68
CA ARG A 152 15.93 -14.56 -1.35
C ARG A 152 15.58 -13.19 -0.79
N ALA A 153 15.28 -12.19 -1.62
CA ALA A 153 14.82 -10.89 -1.13
C ALA A 153 13.35 -10.99 -0.69
N SER A 154 12.95 -10.20 0.30
CA SER A 154 11.53 -10.02 0.60
C SER A 154 10.85 -9.25 -0.55
N MET A 155 9.56 -9.46 -0.76
CA MET A 155 8.81 -8.65 -1.72
C MET A 155 8.78 -7.16 -1.35
N VAL A 156 8.95 -6.84 -0.06
CA VAL A 156 9.13 -5.47 0.46
C VAL A 156 10.41 -4.84 -0.11
N ASP A 157 11.49 -5.62 -0.25
CA ASP A 157 12.76 -5.14 -0.79
C ASP A 157 12.67 -4.88 -2.30
N ILE A 158 11.76 -5.56 -2.99
CA ILE A 158 11.47 -5.30 -4.40
C ILE A 158 10.63 -4.04 -4.56
N TYR A 159 9.45 -4.02 -3.92
CA TYR A 159 8.57 -2.86 -3.84
C TYR A 159 7.50 -3.10 -2.75
N PRO A 160 7.42 -2.27 -1.71
CA PRO A 160 6.50 -2.48 -0.60
C PRO A 160 5.07 -1.99 -0.92
N ALA A 161 4.06 -2.65 -0.36
CA ALA A 161 2.75 -2.05 -0.20
C ALA A 161 2.74 -1.16 1.05
N PHE A 162 2.51 0.13 0.83
CA PHE A 162 2.41 1.13 1.91
C PHE A 162 1.06 1.07 2.62
N ALA A 163 0.89 1.90 3.66
CA ALA A 163 -0.35 1.94 4.42
C ALA A 163 -1.58 2.16 3.52
N LEU A 164 -2.64 1.42 3.79
CA LEU A 164 -3.90 1.53 3.05
C LEU A 164 -4.47 2.95 3.16
N GLN A 165 -5.05 3.42 2.06
CA GLN A 165 -5.70 4.73 1.94
C GLN A 165 -7.14 4.58 1.48
N PRO A 166 -8.05 5.54 1.78
CA PRO A 166 -9.47 5.42 1.48
C PRO A 166 -9.75 5.22 -0.01
N ARG A 167 -8.98 5.89 -0.88
CA ARG A 167 -9.10 5.73 -2.33
C ARG A 167 -8.97 4.27 -2.80
N HIS A 168 -8.21 3.42 -2.09
CA HIS A 168 -8.06 2.01 -2.46
C HIS A 168 -9.40 1.25 -2.43
N PHE A 169 -10.39 1.68 -1.65
CA PHE A 169 -11.72 1.05 -1.63
C PHE A 169 -12.59 1.44 -2.83
N VAL A 170 -12.23 2.53 -3.53
CA VAL A 170 -12.99 3.09 -4.65
C VAL A 170 -12.30 2.80 -5.98
N SER A 171 -10.97 2.95 -6.06
CA SER A 171 -10.21 2.91 -7.31
C SER A 171 -9.35 1.66 -7.52
N ALA A 172 -9.12 0.83 -6.49
CA ALA A 172 -8.29 -0.38 -6.66
C ALA A 172 -9.01 -1.43 -7.54
N ARG A 173 -8.22 -2.26 -8.23
CA ARG A 173 -8.68 -3.44 -8.98
C ARG A 173 -9.41 -4.34 -7.98
N ARG A 174 -10.73 -4.50 -8.16
CA ARG A 174 -11.68 -5.08 -7.20
C ARG A 174 -12.17 -4.10 -6.12
N SER A 175 -12.71 -2.98 -6.56
CA SER A 175 -13.58 -2.15 -5.73
C SER A 175 -14.81 -2.93 -5.25
N ILE A 176 -15.55 -2.42 -4.27
CA ILE A 176 -16.84 -3.01 -3.83
C ILE A 176 -17.74 -3.28 -5.04
N THR A 177 -17.81 -2.31 -5.95
CA THR A 177 -18.60 -2.38 -7.19
C THR A 177 -18.17 -3.51 -8.11
N ASP A 178 -16.85 -3.71 -8.31
CA ASP A 178 -16.34 -4.78 -9.17
C ASP A 178 -16.66 -6.17 -8.59
N TYR A 179 -16.50 -6.35 -7.28
CA TYR A 179 -16.86 -7.60 -6.61
C TYR A 179 -18.34 -7.91 -6.76
N LEU A 180 -19.21 -6.93 -6.53
CA LEU A 180 -20.65 -7.10 -6.72
C LEU A 180 -21.02 -7.37 -8.19
N ASN A 181 -20.33 -6.75 -9.15
CA ASN A 181 -20.57 -6.98 -10.57
C ASN A 181 -20.20 -8.41 -10.99
N ASP A 182 -19.03 -8.91 -10.59
CA ASP A 182 -18.62 -10.30 -10.83
C ASP A 182 -19.60 -11.28 -10.14
N TYR A 183 -20.03 -10.98 -8.91
CA TYR A 183 -21.02 -11.79 -8.19
C TYR A 183 -22.38 -11.82 -8.90
N ARG A 184 -22.92 -10.67 -9.30
CA ARG A 184 -24.19 -10.54 -10.03
C ARG A 184 -24.18 -11.28 -11.36
N SER A 185 -23.06 -11.22 -12.07
CA SER A 185 -22.87 -11.91 -13.34
C SER A 185 -22.60 -13.42 -13.17
N ARG A 186 -22.49 -13.91 -11.93
CA ARG A 186 -22.24 -15.31 -11.57
C ARG A 186 -20.97 -15.85 -12.22
N VAL A 187 -19.93 -15.03 -12.33
CA VAL A 187 -18.64 -15.44 -12.91
C VAL A 187 -17.48 -15.07 -11.99
N VAL A 188 -16.54 -16.00 -11.86
CA VAL A 188 -15.25 -15.74 -11.23
C VAL A 188 -14.29 -15.26 -12.31
N SER A 189 -13.75 -14.04 -12.15
CA SER A 189 -12.70 -13.53 -13.02
C SER A 189 -11.30 -13.93 -12.55
N TYR A 190 -10.50 -14.46 -13.47
CA TYR A 190 -9.08 -14.78 -13.28
C TYR A 190 -8.28 -14.34 -14.51
N ARG A 191 -6.96 -14.43 -14.48
CA ARG A 191 -6.07 -14.03 -15.57
C ARG A 191 -5.10 -15.14 -15.89
N GLU A 192 -4.95 -15.43 -17.17
CA GLU A 192 -3.88 -16.30 -17.69
C GLU A 192 -2.69 -15.44 -18.12
N LEU A 193 -1.48 -15.93 -17.86
CA LEU A 193 -0.25 -15.32 -18.36
C LEU A 193 0.03 -15.86 -19.75
N ILE A 194 -0.10 -15.00 -20.77
CA ILE A 194 0.18 -15.34 -22.16
C ILE A 194 1.59 -14.82 -22.48
N CYS A 195 2.56 -15.72 -22.47
CA CYS A 195 3.95 -15.39 -22.69
C CYS A 195 4.34 -15.52 -24.17
N ASN A 196 5.05 -14.50 -24.68
CA ASN A 196 5.74 -14.51 -25.96
C ASN A 196 7.26 -14.59 -25.73
N ASP A 197 8.05 -14.47 -26.79
CA ASP A 197 9.50 -14.70 -26.72
C ASP A 197 10.26 -13.57 -26.01
N VAL A 198 9.63 -12.41 -25.80
CA VAL A 198 10.24 -11.21 -25.19
C VAL A 198 9.52 -10.69 -23.94
N SER A 199 8.24 -11.01 -23.76
CA SER A 199 7.39 -10.48 -22.68
C SER A 199 6.18 -11.39 -22.42
N TYR A 200 5.24 -10.91 -21.59
CA TYR A 200 3.95 -11.55 -21.37
C TYR A 200 2.81 -10.54 -21.22
N GLU A 201 1.58 -10.99 -21.44
CA GLU A 201 0.36 -10.24 -21.17
C GLU A 201 -0.58 -11.01 -20.22
N GLU A 202 -1.37 -10.30 -19.42
CA GLU A 202 -2.45 -10.89 -18.63
C GLU A 202 -3.75 -10.92 -19.45
N ARG A 203 -4.30 -12.11 -19.69
CA ARG A 203 -5.59 -12.26 -20.37
C ARG A 203 -6.70 -12.56 -19.39
N LYS A 204 -7.67 -11.65 -19.23
CA LYS A 204 -8.86 -11.88 -18.40
C LYS A 204 -9.67 -13.07 -18.94
N LYS A 205 -9.99 -13.99 -18.05
CA LYS A 205 -10.84 -15.17 -18.27
C LYS A 205 -11.98 -15.16 -17.26
N LEU A 206 -13.05 -15.88 -17.60
CA LEU A 206 -14.24 -16.02 -16.78
C LEU A 206 -14.53 -17.50 -16.57
N LYS A 207 -14.90 -17.89 -15.35
CA LYS A 207 -15.43 -19.20 -15.00
C LYS A 207 -16.82 -19.01 -14.43
N GLN A 208 -17.80 -19.82 -14.86
CA GLN A 208 -19.13 -19.79 -14.26
C GLN A 208 -19.07 -20.22 -12.79
N MET A 209 -19.74 -19.48 -11.92
CA MET A 209 -19.83 -19.81 -10.50
C MET A 209 -20.76 -21.00 -10.27
N THR A 210 -20.26 -21.99 -9.54
CA THR A 210 -21.08 -23.01 -8.87
C THR A 210 -21.76 -22.42 -7.62
N VAL A 211 -22.69 -23.16 -7.01
CA VAL A 211 -23.30 -22.77 -5.72
C VAL A 211 -22.23 -22.60 -4.64
N ARG A 212 -21.23 -23.48 -4.61
CA ARG A 212 -20.07 -23.33 -3.73
C ARG A 212 -19.29 -22.05 -3.98
N ASP A 213 -18.99 -21.75 -5.26
CA ASP A 213 -18.28 -20.51 -5.61
C ASP A 213 -19.07 -19.27 -5.13
N GLN A 214 -20.41 -19.27 -5.20
CA GLN A 214 -21.24 -18.15 -4.72
C GLN A 214 -21.11 -17.93 -3.20
N HIS A 215 -21.24 -18.99 -2.40
CA HIS A 215 -21.07 -18.90 -0.94
C HIS A 215 -19.66 -18.46 -0.55
N GLU A 216 -18.64 -19.09 -1.14
CA GLU A 216 -17.25 -18.73 -0.86
C GLU A 216 -16.98 -17.29 -1.24
N PHE A 217 -17.46 -16.83 -2.41
CA PHE A 217 -17.28 -15.46 -2.87
C PHE A 217 -17.99 -14.45 -1.97
N ALA A 218 -19.23 -14.72 -1.54
CA ALA A 218 -19.96 -13.88 -0.59
C ALA A 218 -19.22 -13.76 0.75
N TYR A 219 -18.76 -14.89 1.32
CA TYR A 219 -17.93 -14.89 2.52
C TYR A 219 -16.66 -14.06 2.33
N HIS A 220 -15.99 -14.23 1.18
CA HIS A 220 -14.76 -13.52 0.85
C HIS A 220 -14.98 -12.02 0.74
N ILE A 221 -16.05 -11.54 0.10
CA ILE A 221 -16.38 -10.10 0.03
C ILE A 221 -16.56 -9.52 1.43
N ILE A 222 -17.39 -10.16 2.27
CA ILE A 222 -17.68 -9.64 3.62
C ILE A 222 -16.40 -9.61 4.46
N ARG A 223 -15.68 -10.73 4.54
CA ARG A 223 -14.42 -10.80 5.30
C ARG A 223 -13.39 -9.80 4.78
N PHE A 224 -13.26 -9.65 3.45
CA PHE A 224 -12.31 -8.74 2.82
C PHE A 224 -12.60 -7.29 3.19
N LEU A 225 -13.86 -6.85 3.10
CA LEU A 225 -14.23 -5.47 3.44
C LEU A 225 -14.07 -5.20 4.94
N MET A 226 -14.50 -6.13 5.80
CA MET A 226 -14.28 -6.01 7.26
C MET A 226 -12.80 -5.92 7.60
N LYS A 227 -11.98 -6.84 7.08
CA LYS A 227 -10.55 -6.90 7.34
C LYS A 227 -9.86 -5.62 6.90
N ASN A 228 -10.08 -5.19 5.66
CA ASN A 228 -9.35 -4.06 5.14
C ASN A 228 -9.78 -2.73 5.76
N VAL A 229 -11.05 -2.56 6.15
CA VAL A 229 -11.46 -1.32 6.81
C VAL A 229 -10.88 -1.23 8.24
N VAL A 230 -10.81 -2.35 8.95
CA VAL A 230 -10.13 -2.41 10.25
C VAL A 230 -8.64 -2.09 10.10
N LYS A 231 -7.98 -2.60 9.06
CA LYS A 231 -6.57 -2.27 8.76
C LYS A 231 -6.37 -0.79 8.41
N LEU A 232 -7.29 -0.22 7.63
CA LEU A 232 -7.29 1.19 7.27
C LEU A 232 -7.34 2.08 8.52
N PHE A 233 -8.28 1.81 9.43
CA PHE A 233 -8.47 2.63 10.64
C PHE A 233 -7.41 2.37 11.73
N SER A 234 -7.01 1.12 11.94
CA SER A 234 -6.02 0.77 12.97
C SER A 234 -4.56 1.06 12.57
N ARG A 235 -4.30 1.37 11.29
CA ARG A 235 -2.95 1.54 10.72
C ARG A 235 -2.04 0.34 10.97
N SER A 236 -2.67 -0.82 11.01
CA SER A 236 -2.02 -2.06 11.40
C SER A 236 -2.44 -3.17 10.47
N ASN A 237 -1.50 -4.06 10.16
CA ASN A 237 -1.71 -5.10 9.16
C ASN A 237 -2.05 -6.47 9.77
N HIS A 238 -2.23 -6.56 11.08
CA HIS A 238 -2.51 -7.82 11.78
C HIS A 238 -3.72 -8.56 11.19
N ASP A 239 -3.58 -9.87 11.01
CA ASP A 239 -4.71 -10.73 10.66
C ASP A 239 -5.44 -11.11 11.95
N LEU A 240 -6.69 -10.66 12.06
CA LEU A 240 -7.52 -10.90 13.24
C LEU A 240 -8.32 -12.20 13.09
N PRO A 241 -8.44 -13.01 14.16
CA PRO A 241 -9.43 -14.08 14.24
C PRO A 241 -10.85 -13.56 13.99
N SER A 242 -11.76 -14.43 13.53
CA SER A 242 -13.11 -14.01 13.09
C SER A 242 -13.89 -13.21 14.13
N GLU A 243 -13.89 -13.62 15.41
CA GLU A 243 -14.62 -12.92 16.48
C GLU A 243 -14.03 -11.52 16.76
N ALA A 244 -12.70 -11.44 16.87
CA ALA A 244 -11.98 -10.18 17.05
C ALA A 244 -12.16 -9.25 15.85
N LEU A 245 -12.17 -9.81 14.64
CA LEU A 245 -12.41 -9.04 13.41
C LEU A 245 -13.81 -8.43 13.40
N GLN A 246 -14.85 -9.22 13.70
CA GLN A 246 -16.21 -8.70 13.74
C GLN A 246 -16.34 -7.61 14.80
N THR A 247 -15.79 -7.82 15.99
CA THR A 247 -15.80 -6.82 17.08
C THR A 247 -15.12 -5.52 16.66
N ALA A 248 -13.93 -5.61 16.05
CA ALA A 248 -13.21 -4.44 15.55
C ALA A 248 -13.96 -3.75 14.40
N PHE A 249 -14.59 -4.51 13.50
CA PHE A 249 -15.37 -3.96 12.40
C PHE A 249 -16.57 -3.15 12.91
N PHE A 250 -17.38 -3.71 13.81
CA PHE A 250 -18.58 -3.03 14.33
C PHE A 250 -18.25 -1.90 15.30
N HIS A 251 -17.04 -1.87 15.87
CA HIS A 251 -16.54 -0.68 16.57
C HIS A 251 -16.46 0.52 15.64
N TYR A 252 -16.00 0.34 14.39
CA TYR A 252 -15.91 1.41 13.40
C TYR A 252 -17.23 1.64 12.67
N PHE A 253 -17.85 0.57 12.16
CA PHE A 253 -19.05 0.57 11.32
C PHE A 253 -20.21 -0.17 12.02
N PRO A 254 -20.93 0.46 12.98
CA PRO A 254 -21.92 -0.22 13.82
C PRO A 254 -23.29 -0.47 13.16
N ALA A 255 -23.57 0.09 11.99
CA ALA A 255 -24.90 -0.05 11.38
C ALA A 255 -25.19 -1.51 10.96
N GLU A 256 -26.43 -1.94 11.18
CA GLU A 256 -26.93 -3.27 10.81
C GLU A 256 -26.14 -4.45 11.41
N GLU A 257 -25.56 -4.27 12.61
CA GLU A 257 -24.69 -5.29 13.23
C GLU A 257 -25.34 -6.68 13.32
N SER A 258 -26.57 -6.77 13.82
CA SER A 258 -27.24 -8.06 14.04
C SER A 258 -27.44 -8.85 12.73
N SER A 259 -27.85 -8.18 11.65
CA SER A 259 -28.14 -8.82 10.36
C SER A 259 -26.85 -9.22 9.63
N ILE A 260 -25.82 -8.39 9.69
CA ILE A 260 -24.50 -8.67 9.09
C ILE A 260 -23.81 -9.82 9.81
N ARG A 261 -23.81 -9.85 11.16
CA ARG A 261 -23.25 -10.96 11.94
C ARG A 261 -23.92 -12.28 11.60
N ALA A 262 -25.25 -12.30 11.57
CA ALA A 262 -26.01 -13.49 11.22
C ALA A 262 -25.63 -14.04 9.83
N LEU A 263 -25.45 -13.17 8.83
CA LEU A 263 -25.01 -13.60 7.50
C LEU A 263 -23.57 -14.14 7.51
N PHE A 264 -22.67 -13.43 8.18
CA PHE A 264 -21.26 -13.80 8.21
C PHE A 264 -21.03 -15.12 8.95
N ASP A 265 -21.71 -15.35 10.07
CA ASP A 265 -21.61 -16.59 10.85
C ASP A 265 -22.22 -17.79 10.12
N GLU A 266 -23.33 -17.60 9.39
CA GLU A 266 -23.94 -18.63 8.53
C GLU A 266 -22.98 -19.04 7.39
N LEU A 267 -22.42 -18.05 6.67
CA LEU A 267 -21.42 -18.29 5.63
C LEU A 267 -20.14 -18.94 6.17
N SER A 268 -19.69 -18.51 7.35
CA SER A 268 -18.53 -19.08 8.05
C SER A 268 -18.80 -20.55 8.38
N THR A 269 -19.98 -20.88 8.89
CA THR A 269 -20.38 -22.25 9.24
C THR A 269 -20.39 -23.15 8.01
N CYS A 270 -20.99 -22.71 6.89
CA CYS A 270 -20.95 -23.43 5.62
C CYS A 270 -19.52 -23.69 5.13
N LYS A 271 -18.64 -22.68 5.24
CA LYS A 271 -17.24 -22.78 4.83
C LYS A 271 -16.46 -23.79 5.66
N HIS A 272 -16.60 -23.76 6.99
CA HIS A 272 -15.91 -24.69 7.89
C HIS A 272 -16.44 -26.12 7.79
N ALA A 273 -17.76 -26.28 7.63
CA ALA A 273 -18.39 -27.58 7.45
C ALA A 273 -18.19 -28.18 6.03
N GLN A 274 -17.66 -27.39 5.09
CA GLN A 274 -17.59 -27.71 3.65
C GLN A 274 -18.95 -28.10 3.05
N GLN A 275 -20.05 -27.54 3.57
CA GLN A 275 -21.41 -27.84 3.15
C GLN A 275 -21.95 -26.70 2.28
N PHE A 276 -22.02 -26.94 0.97
CA PHE A 276 -22.44 -25.95 -0.03
C PHE A 276 -23.60 -26.40 -0.91
N ASP A 277 -24.18 -27.57 -0.63
CA ASP A 277 -25.19 -28.19 -1.51
C ASP A 277 -26.52 -27.42 -1.52
N ARG A 278 -26.82 -26.68 -0.45
CA ARG A 278 -28.01 -25.85 -0.34
C ARG A 278 -27.64 -24.36 -0.40
N PRO A 279 -28.26 -23.57 -1.29
CA PRO A 279 -28.14 -22.11 -1.27
C PRO A 279 -28.62 -21.52 0.07
N ILE A 280 -27.86 -20.57 0.60
CA ILE A 280 -28.32 -19.71 1.70
C ILE A 280 -29.50 -18.87 1.22
N ASP A 281 -30.56 -18.82 2.03
CA ASP A 281 -31.77 -18.08 1.70
C ASP A 281 -31.48 -16.57 1.58
N HIS A 282 -31.96 -15.97 0.49
CA HIS A 282 -31.80 -14.54 0.18
C HIS A 282 -30.34 -14.04 0.19
N LEU A 283 -29.36 -14.91 -0.13
CA LEU A 283 -27.93 -14.56 -0.06
C LEU A 283 -27.58 -13.29 -0.85
N ASP A 284 -28.13 -13.15 -2.06
CA ASP A 284 -27.83 -11.99 -2.91
C ASP A 284 -28.33 -10.68 -2.28
N GLU A 285 -29.59 -10.64 -1.83
CA GLU A 285 -30.20 -9.48 -1.19
C GLU A 285 -29.45 -9.09 0.08
N ARG A 286 -29.06 -10.08 0.89
CA ARG A 286 -28.31 -9.86 2.13
C ARG A 286 -26.88 -9.36 1.87
N LEU A 287 -26.21 -9.89 0.85
CA LEU A 287 -24.87 -9.44 0.46
C LEU A 287 -24.90 -8.02 -0.11
N GLU A 288 -25.88 -7.69 -0.95
CA GLU A 288 -26.08 -6.35 -1.49
C GLU A 288 -26.43 -5.34 -0.39
N SER A 289 -27.28 -5.73 0.57
CA SER A 289 -27.58 -4.92 1.74
C SER A 289 -26.33 -4.63 2.58
N PHE A 290 -25.49 -5.65 2.85
CA PHE A 290 -24.21 -5.44 3.52
C PHE A 290 -23.32 -4.44 2.79
N ALA A 291 -23.14 -4.60 1.47
CA ALA A 291 -22.27 -3.74 0.70
C ALA A 291 -22.78 -2.30 0.65
N ALA A 292 -24.09 -2.10 0.51
CA ALA A 292 -24.71 -0.77 0.57
C ALA A 292 -24.52 -0.10 1.94
N THR A 293 -24.73 -0.85 3.03
CA THR A 293 -24.51 -0.37 4.40
C THR A 293 -23.04 -0.02 4.66
N PHE A 294 -22.11 -0.83 4.14
CA PHE A 294 -20.68 -0.53 4.19
C PHE A 294 -20.37 0.77 3.43
N GLU A 295 -20.82 0.90 2.18
CA GLU A 295 -20.56 2.07 1.35
C GLU A 295 -21.12 3.35 1.98
N GLN A 296 -22.34 3.30 2.55
CA GLN A 296 -22.95 4.43 3.23
C GLN A 296 -22.09 4.94 4.39
N GLN A 297 -21.62 4.04 5.27
CA GLN A 297 -20.78 4.40 6.41
C GLN A 297 -19.41 4.91 5.96
N PHE A 298 -18.82 4.28 4.94
CA PHE A 298 -17.56 4.69 4.35
C PHE A 298 -17.64 6.10 3.73
N ARG A 299 -18.68 6.37 2.94
CA ARG A 299 -18.94 7.69 2.35
C ARG A 299 -19.19 8.74 3.42
N SER A 300 -19.98 8.41 4.45
CA SER A 300 -20.20 9.31 5.58
C SER A 300 -18.87 9.72 6.24
N THR A 301 -17.99 8.75 6.47
CA THR A 301 -16.70 8.96 7.14
C THR A 301 -15.73 9.78 6.31
N PHE A 302 -15.48 9.41 5.05
CA PHE A 302 -14.40 9.99 4.22
C PHE A 302 -14.86 11.09 3.25
N HIS A 303 -16.16 11.25 3.02
CA HIS A 303 -16.70 12.26 2.12
C HIS A 303 -17.51 13.32 2.85
N SER A 304 -18.50 12.91 3.65
CA SER A 304 -19.45 13.85 4.26
C SER A 304 -18.96 14.48 5.56
N ARG A 305 -18.19 13.74 6.38
CA ARG A 305 -17.73 14.19 7.71
C ARG A 305 -16.24 14.56 7.77
N ALA A 306 -15.50 14.30 6.70
CA ALA A 306 -14.08 14.63 6.60
C ALA A 306 -13.84 15.93 5.84
N THR A 307 -12.74 16.59 6.15
CA THR A 307 -12.23 17.77 5.43
C THR A 307 -11.06 17.39 4.54
N ARG A 308 -10.88 18.12 3.44
CA ARG A 308 -9.80 17.92 2.46
C ARG A 308 -8.80 19.06 2.53
N HIS A 309 -7.52 18.70 2.58
CA HIS A 309 -6.43 19.64 2.76
C HIS A 309 -5.40 19.41 1.66
N VAL A 310 -5.38 20.30 0.66
CA VAL A 310 -4.38 20.26 -0.41
C VAL A 310 -3.11 20.92 0.10
N VAL A 311 -2.03 20.17 0.22
CA VAL A 311 -0.71 20.67 0.60
C VAL A 311 0.22 20.51 -0.58
N PHE A 312 1.01 21.52 -0.92
CA PHE A 312 1.92 21.46 -2.06
C PHE A 312 3.26 22.15 -1.78
N ARG A 313 4.28 21.70 -2.51
CA ARG A 313 5.62 22.28 -2.47
C ARG A 313 5.65 23.55 -3.32
N HIS A 314 6.29 24.61 -2.83
CA HIS A 314 6.52 25.85 -3.59
C HIS A 314 7.08 25.60 -5.01
N ALA A 315 6.93 26.55 -5.93
CA ALA A 315 7.51 26.50 -7.28
C ALA A 315 9.06 26.51 -7.26
N PRO A 316 9.74 26.03 -8.31
CA PRO A 316 11.21 26.00 -8.36
C PRO A 316 11.86 27.38 -8.13
N THR A 317 13.04 27.38 -7.51
CA THR A 317 13.87 28.57 -7.26
C THR A 317 15.24 28.41 -7.92
N SER A 318 15.95 29.50 -8.15
CA SER A 318 17.32 29.47 -8.71
C SER A 318 18.34 28.77 -7.80
N GLN A 319 18.05 28.64 -6.49
CA GLN A 319 18.97 28.08 -5.49
C GLN A 319 18.73 26.59 -5.21
N ASN A 320 17.77 25.95 -5.87
CA ASN A 320 17.58 24.50 -5.73
C ASN A 320 18.76 23.69 -6.28
N TYR A 321 19.50 24.26 -7.25
CA TYR A 321 20.64 23.63 -7.92
C TYR A 321 21.84 24.56 -7.91
N ALA A 322 23.05 23.99 -7.91
CA ALA A 322 24.28 24.70 -8.23
C ALA A 322 24.44 24.89 -9.75
N GLU A 323 25.40 25.73 -10.15
CA GLU A 323 25.70 25.99 -11.56
C GLU A 323 26.05 24.72 -12.35
N ASP A 324 26.61 23.71 -11.69
CA ASP A 324 26.94 22.40 -12.26
C ASP A 324 25.77 21.40 -12.26
N GLY A 325 24.57 21.83 -11.83
CA GLY A 325 23.37 21.01 -11.74
C GLY A 325 23.25 20.17 -10.45
N SER A 326 24.22 20.24 -9.54
CA SER A 326 24.15 19.50 -8.27
C SER A 326 23.10 20.09 -7.31
N VAL A 327 22.41 19.23 -6.55
CA VAL A 327 21.39 19.66 -5.59
C VAL A 327 22.05 20.36 -4.40
N ARG A 328 21.50 21.51 -4.01
CA ARG A 328 21.90 22.25 -2.80
C ARG A 328 20.91 22.05 -1.66
N PHE A 329 21.42 22.07 -0.43
CA PHE A 329 20.60 22.19 0.76
C PHE A 329 20.05 23.61 0.87
N LEU A 330 18.81 23.80 0.40
CA LEU A 330 18.05 25.03 0.55
C LEU A 330 17.05 24.85 1.70
N GLY A 331 17.36 25.42 2.85
CA GLY A 331 16.55 25.34 4.07
C GLY A 331 15.84 26.66 4.29
N GLN A 332 16.35 27.44 5.25
CA GLN A 332 15.70 28.68 5.68
C GLN A 332 16.17 29.93 4.92
N SER A 333 17.15 29.79 4.01
CA SER A 333 17.40 30.84 3.01
C SER A 333 16.11 31.16 2.25
N ASN A 334 15.91 32.42 1.87
CA ASN A 334 14.61 32.88 1.39
C ASN A 334 14.61 33.43 -0.06
N PRO A 335 14.98 32.61 -1.06
CA PRO A 335 14.98 33.04 -2.46
C PRO A 335 13.56 33.18 -3.01
N GLU A 336 13.45 33.92 -4.11
CA GLU A 336 12.23 34.01 -4.92
C GLU A 336 12.07 32.80 -5.84
N ILE A 337 10.84 32.55 -6.29
CA ILE A 337 10.55 31.56 -7.33
C ILE A 337 11.06 32.03 -8.69
N LEU A 338 11.39 31.09 -9.57
CA LEU A 338 11.65 31.39 -10.97
C LEU A 338 10.35 31.85 -11.66
N PRO A 339 10.44 32.73 -12.67
CA PRO A 339 9.30 33.07 -13.51
C PRO A 339 8.66 31.81 -14.10
N MET A 340 7.33 31.73 -14.06
CA MET A 340 6.58 30.56 -14.47
C MET A 340 5.27 30.96 -15.15
N GLU A 341 4.87 30.17 -16.16
CA GLU A 341 3.58 30.28 -16.83
C GLU A 341 2.45 29.66 -16.00
N HIS A 342 1.27 30.29 -15.99
CA HIS A 342 0.10 29.78 -15.24
C HIS A 342 -0.34 28.37 -15.67
N THR A 343 -0.04 27.95 -16.89
CA THR A 343 -0.35 26.60 -17.40
C THR A 343 0.37 25.49 -16.64
N ALA A 344 1.47 25.81 -15.93
CA ALA A 344 2.21 24.86 -15.10
C ALA A 344 1.47 24.45 -13.81
N LEU A 345 0.34 25.10 -13.49
CA LEU A 345 -0.46 24.81 -12.30
C LEU A 345 -1.54 23.75 -12.52
N GLY A 346 -1.69 23.18 -13.73
CA GLY A 346 -2.87 22.39 -14.13
C GLY A 346 -3.46 21.50 -13.03
N GLU A 347 -2.71 20.49 -12.59
CA GLU A 347 -3.15 19.55 -11.54
C GLU A 347 -3.49 20.24 -10.21
N LEU A 348 -2.69 21.23 -9.81
CA LEU A 348 -2.91 21.99 -8.57
C LEU A 348 -4.17 22.84 -8.63
N SER A 349 -4.39 23.54 -9.75
CA SER A 349 -5.57 24.35 -9.98
C SER A 349 -6.84 23.49 -9.98
N ASP A 350 -6.80 22.31 -10.59
CA ASP A 350 -7.91 21.36 -10.60
C ASP A 350 -8.22 20.86 -9.18
N ALA A 351 -7.19 20.46 -8.42
CA ALA A 351 -7.34 20.03 -7.04
C ALA A 351 -7.93 21.15 -6.15
N VAL A 352 -7.41 22.37 -6.26
CA VAL A 352 -7.91 23.53 -5.50
C VAL A 352 -9.35 23.90 -5.89
N SER A 353 -9.69 23.84 -7.17
CA SER A 353 -11.04 24.16 -7.68
C SER A 353 -12.09 23.14 -7.24
N SER A 354 -11.68 21.93 -6.88
CA SER A 354 -12.58 20.91 -6.32
C SER A 354 -12.99 21.18 -4.87
N LEU A 355 -12.29 22.07 -4.16
CA LEU A 355 -12.56 22.41 -2.76
C LEU A 355 -13.65 23.48 -2.65
N CYS A 356 -14.48 23.37 -1.61
CA CYS A 356 -15.52 24.37 -1.35
C CYS A 356 -15.02 25.47 -0.40
N ASN A 357 -14.78 26.68 -0.93
CA ASN A 357 -14.33 27.87 -0.19
C ASN A 357 -13.14 27.58 0.76
N PRO A 358 -12.00 27.10 0.25
CA PRO A 358 -10.89 26.70 1.09
C PRO A 358 -10.22 27.90 1.76
N ARG A 359 -9.65 27.65 2.95
CA ARG A 359 -8.76 28.61 3.61
C ARG A 359 -7.32 28.38 3.18
N TYR A 360 -6.54 29.46 3.02
CA TYR A 360 -5.18 29.37 2.52
C TYR A 360 -4.14 29.63 3.61
N PHE A 361 -3.07 28.82 3.61
CA PHE A 361 -1.97 28.90 4.55
C PHE A 361 -0.62 28.80 3.82
N SER A 362 0.40 29.47 4.35
CA SER A 362 1.74 29.47 3.77
C SER A 362 2.82 29.35 4.83
N SER A 363 3.94 28.74 4.45
CA SER A 363 5.21 29.08 5.09
C SER A 363 5.47 30.59 4.99
N PRO A 364 6.08 31.23 6.01
CA PRO A 364 6.45 32.64 5.93
C PRO A 364 7.47 32.95 4.82
N GLN A 365 8.13 31.94 4.24
CA GLN A 365 9.14 32.12 3.22
C GLN A 365 8.55 32.60 1.88
N THR A 366 9.23 33.57 1.27
CA THR A 366 8.85 34.27 0.02
C THR A 366 8.46 33.31 -1.08
N ARG A 367 9.22 32.23 -1.29
CA ARG A 367 8.92 31.23 -2.32
C ARG A 367 7.54 30.56 -2.15
N CYS A 368 7.12 30.25 -0.92
CA CYS A 368 5.79 29.69 -0.67
C CYS A 368 4.68 30.74 -0.88
N GLN A 369 4.92 31.96 -0.40
CA GLN A 369 3.97 33.06 -0.57
C GLN A 369 3.75 33.41 -2.06
N GLN A 370 4.83 33.52 -2.83
CA GLN A 370 4.77 33.75 -4.28
C GLN A 370 4.06 32.59 -4.98
N SER A 371 4.32 31.35 -4.59
CA SER A 371 3.68 30.17 -5.18
C SER A 371 2.17 30.13 -4.93
N LEU A 372 1.70 30.51 -3.73
CA LEU A 372 0.25 30.63 -3.48
C LEU A 372 -0.40 31.71 -4.34
N ARG A 373 0.27 32.86 -4.52
CA ARG A 373 -0.25 33.94 -5.36
C ARG A 373 -0.37 33.56 -6.84
N LEU A 374 0.29 32.49 -7.28
CA LEU A 374 0.09 31.94 -8.64
C LEU A 374 -1.33 31.37 -8.84
N LEU A 375 -2.00 30.93 -7.76
CA LEU A 375 -3.39 30.47 -7.80
C LEU A 375 -4.39 31.62 -7.97
N GLY A 376 -3.97 32.86 -7.71
CA GLY A 376 -4.77 34.06 -7.86
C GLY A 376 -4.19 35.22 -7.07
N SER A 377 -4.16 36.40 -7.68
CA SER A 377 -3.63 37.62 -7.05
C SER A 377 -4.41 38.09 -5.82
N THR A 378 -5.65 37.64 -5.66
CA THR A 378 -6.55 37.96 -4.54
C THR A 378 -6.58 36.89 -3.46
N VAL A 379 -5.73 35.85 -3.54
CA VAL A 379 -5.67 34.79 -2.52
C VAL A 379 -5.07 35.37 -1.24
N GLU A 380 -5.93 35.57 -0.24
CA GLU A 380 -5.51 35.88 1.12
C GLU A 380 -5.14 34.60 1.86
N PHE A 381 -3.98 34.60 2.52
CA PHE A 381 -3.48 33.45 3.26
C PHE A 381 -2.89 33.86 4.61
N ALA A 382 -2.99 32.97 5.58
CA ALA A 382 -2.27 33.10 6.86
C ALA A 382 -0.89 32.44 6.76
N THR A 383 0.10 32.99 7.46
CA THR A 383 1.43 32.39 7.57
C THR A 383 1.61 31.67 8.89
N ASP A 384 2.32 30.55 8.88
CA ASP A 384 2.66 29.78 10.08
C ASP A 384 4.14 29.37 10.05
N ASP A 385 4.90 29.77 11.06
CA ASP A 385 6.35 29.53 11.15
C ASP A 385 6.72 28.05 11.20
N ARG A 386 5.81 27.19 11.68
CA ARG A 386 6.00 25.73 11.72
C ARG A 386 5.97 25.09 10.33
N LEU A 387 5.53 25.81 9.30
CA LEU A 387 5.53 25.38 7.90
C LEU A 387 6.84 25.69 7.16
N GLN A 388 7.87 26.22 7.83
CA GLN A 388 9.18 26.48 7.22
C GLN A 388 9.90 25.21 6.79
N GLU A 389 10.80 25.32 5.81
CA GLU A 389 11.67 24.20 5.45
C GLU A 389 12.59 23.84 6.61
N ILE A 390 13.11 22.61 6.60
CA ILE A 390 14.11 22.17 7.57
C ILE A 390 15.26 23.19 7.70
N ASN A 391 15.68 23.46 8.92
CA ASN A 391 16.90 24.22 9.18
C ASN A 391 18.13 23.32 8.95
N TYR A 392 18.84 23.52 7.84
CA TYR A 392 20.06 22.77 7.53
C TYR A 392 21.30 23.26 8.31
N GLY A 393 21.19 24.30 9.14
CA GLY A 393 22.27 24.81 9.97
C GLY A 393 23.53 25.11 9.16
N ALA A 394 24.66 24.54 9.58
CA ALA A 394 25.94 24.70 8.88
C ALA A 394 25.97 24.15 7.44
N CYS A 395 25.01 23.31 7.05
CA CYS A 395 24.92 22.74 5.70
C CYS A 395 24.12 23.63 4.72
N GLU A 396 23.51 24.72 5.17
CA GLU A 396 22.73 25.63 4.32
C GLU A 396 23.56 26.14 3.13
N GLY A 397 23.00 26.05 1.92
CA GLY A 397 23.64 26.45 0.66
C GLY A 397 24.71 25.48 0.13
N MET A 398 25.14 24.47 0.89
CA MET A 398 26.11 23.49 0.45
C MET A 398 25.52 22.51 -0.57
N THR A 399 26.35 21.99 -1.46
CA THR A 399 26.00 20.80 -2.25
C THR A 399 26.06 19.56 -1.35
N VAL A 400 25.33 18.50 -1.71
CA VAL A 400 25.34 17.24 -0.95
C VAL A 400 26.77 16.69 -0.78
N GLN A 401 27.61 16.80 -1.83
CA GLN A 401 29.00 16.33 -1.76
C GLN A 401 29.86 17.21 -0.85
N ALA A 402 29.69 18.53 -0.87
CA ALA A 402 30.42 19.43 0.02
C ALA A 402 30.05 19.21 1.50
N ALA A 403 28.76 19.01 1.78
CA ALA A 403 28.28 18.66 3.11
C ALA A 403 28.84 17.30 3.56
N ARG A 404 28.89 16.30 2.68
CA ARG A 404 29.47 14.98 2.98
C ARG A 404 30.94 15.05 3.35
N ASN A 405 31.70 15.88 2.64
CA ASN A 405 33.12 16.08 2.92
C ASN A 405 33.34 16.82 4.26
N SER A 406 32.48 17.80 4.57
CA SER A 406 32.64 18.66 5.75
C SER A 406 32.04 18.07 7.03
N HIS A 407 31.02 17.21 6.89
CA HIS A 407 30.27 16.61 7.99
C HIS A 407 30.10 15.09 7.80
N PRO A 408 31.18 14.30 7.68
CA PRO A 408 31.09 12.87 7.36
C PRO A 408 30.31 12.04 8.39
N ALA A 409 30.36 12.42 9.67
CA ALA A 409 29.63 11.75 10.74
C ALA A 409 28.10 11.81 10.55
N LEU A 410 27.57 12.92 9.99
CA LEU A 410 26.15 13.07 9.67
C LEU A 410 25.70 12.02 8.65
N PHE A 411 26.49 11.84 7.59
CA PHE A 411 26.19 10.89 6.52
C PHE A 411 26.40 9.44 6.95
N GLN A 412 27.36 9.18 7.84
CA GLN A 412 27.56 7.85 8.43
C GLN A 412 26.37 7.46 9.31
N ALA A 413 25.83 8.38 10.10
CA ALA A 413 24.62 8.14 10.90
C ALA A 413 23.40 7.85 10.03
N TRP A 414 23.19 8.60 8.93
CA TRP A 414 22.12 8.27 7.97
C TRP A 414 22.30 6.90 7.31
N GLN A 415 23.53 6.49 6.97
CA GLN A 415 23.81 5.14 6.45
C GLN A 415 23.46 4.04 7.46
N GLN A 416 23.50 4.35 8.76
CA GLN A 416 23.09 3.46 9.84
C GLN A 416 21.58 3.55 10.14
N GLY A 417 20.80 4.28 9.33
CA GLY A 417 19.36 4.44 9.51
C GLY A 417 18.96 5.36 10.67
N GLN A 418 19.89 6.14 11.21
CA GLN A 418 19.62 7.10 12.30
C GLN A 418 19.03 8.41 11.75
N ASP A 419 18.50 9.24 12.66
CA ASP A 419 17.96 10.58 12.36
C ASP A 419 18.80 11.69 13.05
N PRO A 420 20.05 11.91 12.63
CA PRO A 420 20.90 12.95 13.19
C PRO A 420 20.41 14.35 12.81
N CYS A 421 20.47 15.30 13.75
CA CYS A 421 20.28 16.72 13.45
C CYS A 421 21.40 17.25 12.56
N PHE A 422 21.07 18.17 11.66
CA PHE A 422 22.08 18.98 10.99
C PHE A 422 22.86 19.83 12.03
N PRO A 423 24.16 20.09 11.85
CA PRO A 423 24.93 20.88 12.83
C PRO A 423 24.36 22.31 12.98
N GLY A 424 23.81 22.63 14.15
CA GLY A 424 23.12 23.91 14.40
C GLY A 424 21.76 24.02 13.71
N GLY A 425 21.18 22.89 13.28
CA GLY A 425 19.91 22.80 12.57
C GLY A 425 18.97 21.76 13.20
N GLU A 426 18.00 21.32 12.41
CA GLU A 426 16.95 20.37 12.79
C GLU A 426 17.31 18.94 12.37
N CYS A 427 16.68 17.93 13.00
CA CYS A 427 16.55 16.58 12.45
C CYS A 427 15.18 16.38 11.77
N THR A 428 14.93 15.19 11.24
CA THR A 428 13.65 14.86 10.61
C THR A 428 12.51 14.83 11.64
N GLU A 429 12.77 14.34 12.85
CA GLU A 429 11.79 14.33 13.95
C GLU A 429 11.32 15.73 14.34
N ASP A 430 12.24 16.70 14.45
CA ASP A 430 11.89 18.10 14.78
C ASP A 430 10.90 18.67 13.75
N VAL A 431 11.17 18.41 12.46
CA VAL A 431 10.31 18.86 11.35
C VAL A 431 8.95 18.16 11.37
N LEU A 432 8.93 16.85 11.64
CA LEU A 432 7.69 16.09 11.76
C LEU A 432 6.83 16.64 12.89
N GLN A 433 7.41 16.85 14.07
CA GLN A 433 6.68 17.31 15.25
C GLN A 433 5.99 18.66 14.98
N ARG A 434 6.76 19.68 14.54
CA ARG A 434 6.17 21.00 14.23
C ARG A 434 5.19 20.95 13.06
N GLY A 435 5.45 20.08 12.08
CA GLY A 435 4.55 19.86 10.94
C GLY A 435 3.19 19.30 11.38
N LEU A 436 3.20 18.28 12.25
CA LEU A 436 1.99 17.69 12.81
C LEU A 436 1.22 18.67 13.70
N GLU A 437 1.92 19.47 14.51
CA GLU A 437 1.31 20.54 15.30
C GLU A 437 0.62 21.59 14.41
N ALA A 438 1.29 22.03 13.34
CA ALA A 438 0.69 22.94 12.36
C ALA A 438 -0.54 22.33 11.70
N MET A 439 -0.47 21.07 11.26
CA MET A 439 -1.59 20.40 10.61
C MET A 439 -2.75 20.20 11.57
N SER A 440 -2.52 19.85 12.84
CA SER A 440 -3.58 19.74 13.84
C SER A 440 -4.27 21.09 14.04
N ASP A 441 -3.53 22.18 14.22
CA ASP A 441 -4.12 23.50 14.41
C ASP A 441 -4.88 24.00 13.16
N ILE A 442 -4.29 23.82 11.97
CA ILE A 442 -4.87 24.30 10.72
C ILE A 442 -6.10 23.47 10.36
N TRP A 443 -6.06 22.14 10.50
CA TRP A 443 -7.12 21.24 10.06
C TRP A 443 -8.22 21.06 11.10
N ASP A 444 -7.90 20.94 12.39
CA ASP A 444 -8.90 20.69 13.42
C ASP A 444 -9.68 21.96 13.78
N ASN A 445 -9.06 23.15 13.66
CA ASN A 445 -9.74 24.43 13.88
C ASN A 445 -10.37 25.02 12.60
N SER A 446 -10.23 24.35 11.45
CA SER A 446 -10.88 24.74 10.21
C SER A 446 -12.13 23.89 9.98
N PRO A 447 -13.34 24.47 10.00
CA PRO A 447 -14.55 23.73 9.63
C PRO A 447 -14.62 23.45 8.11
N SER A 448 -13.67 23.96 7.33
CA SER A 448 -13.62 23.89 5.88
C SER A 448 -12.31 23.29 5.38
N ASP A 449 -12.29 22.93 4.11
CA ASP A 449 -11.10 22.54 3.37
C ASP A 449 -10.01 23.62 3.42
N THR A 450 -8.76 23.21 3.20
CA THR A 450 -7.62 24.16 3.20
C THR A 450 -6.65 23.91 2.06
N VAL A 451 -5.94 24.96 1.67
CA VAL A 451 -4.81 24.90 0.75
C VAL A 451 -3.58 25.41 1.47
N THR A 452 -2.50 24.62 1.50
CA THR A 452 -1.26 24.98 2.22
C THR A 452 -0.05 24.86 1.31
N CYS A 453 0.77 25.92 1.25
CA CYS A 453 2.07 25.86 0.57
C CYS A 453 3.22 25.74 1.57
N THR A 454 4.04 24.71 1.41
CA THR A 454 5.21 24.45 2.25
C THR A 454 6.36 23.88 1.40
N HIS A 455 7.23 23.07 1.99
CA HIS A 455 8.52 22.68 1.43
C HIS A 455 8.70 21.16 1.36
N ASN A 456 9.85 20.76 0.84
CA ASN A 456 10.14 19.37 0.51
C ASN A 456 10.24 18.51 1.77
N VAL A 457 11.00 18.91 2.79
CA VAL A 457 11.21 18.03 3.95
C VAL A 457 9.95 17.94 4.81
N VAL A 458 9.21 19.03 4.95
CA VAL A 458 7.88 19.02 5.62
C VAL A 458 6.94 18.01 4.94
N LEU A 459 6.79 18.09 3.62
CA LEU A 459 5.92 17.16 2.88
C LEU A 459 6.43 15.71 2.91
N ARG A 460 7.75 15.48 2.88
CA ARG A 460 8.31 14.13 3.07
C ARG A 460 7.93 13.55 4.43
N CYS A 461 8.00 14.35 5.48
CA CYS A 461 7.62 13.91 6.82
C CYS A 461 6.12 13.58 6.89
N LEU A 462 5.26 14.49 6.43
CA LEU A 462 3.81 14.30 6.47
C LEU A 462 3.34 13.12 5.60
N VAL A 463 3.85 13.00 4.37
CA VAL A 463 3.51 11.88 3.47
C VAL A 463 4.07 10.58 4.00
N GLY A 464 5.34 10.57 4.43
CA GLY A 464 6.01 9.39 4.96
C GLY A 464 5.29 8.84 6.20
N ASP A 465 4.88 9.71 7.12
CA ASP A 465 4.13 9.36 8.32
C ASP A 465 2.73 8.81 8.01
N ALA A 466 2.00 9.46 7.07
CA ALA A 466 0.66 9.05 6.67
C ALA A 466 0.63 7.74 5.86
N MET A 467 1.72 7.44 5.14
CA MET A 467 1.87 6.23 4.32
C MET A 467 2.59 5.10 5.05
N GLY A 468 3.04 5.31 6.29
CA GLY A 468 3.75 4.29 7.07
C GLY A 468 5.12 3.92 6.49
N VAL A 469 5.74 4.83 5.73
CA VAL A 469 7.10 4.65 5.21
C VAL A 469 8.07 4.68 6.40
N PRO A 470 9.06 3.78 6.51
CA PRO A 470 10.07 3.86 7.55
C PRO A 470 10.78 5.21 7.48
N ARG A 471 10.99 5.87 8.62
CA ARG A 471 11.59 7.22 8.67
C ARG A 471 12.94 7.29 7.97
N SER A 472 13.76 6.26 8.16
CA SER A 472 15.05 6.10 7.49
C SER A 472 14.96 6.11 5.96
N GLN A 473 13.77 5.90 5.37
CA GLN A 473 13.52 5.88 3.94
C GLN A 473 12.77 7.13 3.41
N TRP A 474 12.39 8.10 4.26
CA TRP A 474 11.65 9.29 3.81
C TRP A 474 12.42 10.14 2.78
N TYR A 475 13.75 10.09 2.79
CA TYR A 475 14.60 10.76 1.79
C TYR A 475 14.34 10.26 0.36
N ARG A 476 13.81 9.03 0.21
CA ARG A 476 13.46 8.44 -1.08
C ARG A 476 12.23 9.12 -1.69
N LEU A 477 11.30 9.62 -0.87
CA LEU A 477 10.09 10.30 -1.35
C LEU A 477 10.44 11.53 -2.20
N ARG A 478 9.96 11.56 -3.45
CA ARG A 478 10.22 12.66 -4.38
C ARG A 478 9.02 13.59 -4.42
N ILE A 479 9.04 14.67 -3.64
CA ILE A 479 7.94 15.64 -3.62
C ILE A 479 8.09 16.59 -4.82
N PRO A 480 7.24 16.48 -5.87
CA PRO A 480 7.34 17.35 -7.03
C PRO A 480 6.94 18.78 -6.65
N HIS A 481 7.51 19.76 -7.35
CA HIS A 481 7.06 21.15 -7.20
C HIS A 481 5.63 21.30 -7.69
N LEU A 482 4.81 22.04 -6.96
CA LEU A 482 3.41 22.36 -7.29
C LEU A 482 2.44 21.17 -7.40
N ALA A 483 2.90 19.92 -7.34
CA ALA A 483 2.00 18.77 -7.32
C ALA A 483 1.08 18.81 -6.07
N PRO A 484 -0.24 18.65 -6.22
CA PRO A 484 -1.17 18.65 -5.10
C PRO A 484 -1.06 17.34 -4.31
N ILE A 485 -0.88 17.46 -3.00
CA ILE A 485 -0.93 16.33 -2.06
C ILE A 485 -2.16 16.53 -1.18
N THR A 486 -3.24 15.81 -1.49
CA THR A 486 -4.50 15.93 -0.75
C THR A 486 -4.48 15.02 0.48
N PHE A 487 -4.63 15.63 1.65
CA PHE A 487 -4.86 14.94 2.90
C PHE A 487 -6.36 14.95 3.24
N ILE A 488 -6.88 13.82 3.71
CA ILE A 488 -8.24 13.70 4.24
C ILE A 488 -8.13 13.63 5.76
N ARG A 489 -8.65 14.65 6.45
CA ARG A 489 -8.74 14.66 7.92
C ARG A 489 -10.11 14.16 8.34
N THR A 490 -10.13 13.04 9.06
CA THR A 490 -11.33 12.53 9.71
C THR A 490 -11.32 12.96 11.17
N LYS A 491 -12.50 13.26 11.74
CA LYS A 491 -12.61 13.67 13.16
C LYS A 491 -12.21 12.56 14.13
N GLU A 492 -12.46 11.30 13.75
CA GLU A 492 -12.39 10.16 14.67
C GLU A 492 -11.23 9.21 14.34
N HIS A 493 -10.68 9.25 13.12
CA HIS A 493 -9.74 8.24 12.64
C HIS A 493 -8.44 8.80 12.05
N GLY A 494 -8.12 10.07 12.31
CA GLY A 494 -6.88 10.69 11.90
C GLY A 494 -6.82 11.10 10.42
N VAL A 495 -5.62 11.03 9.84
CA VAL A 495 -5.25 11.66 8.56
C VAL A 495 -4.91 10.61 7.52
N TYR A 496 -5.52 10.71 6.34
CA TYR A 496 -5.27 9.83 5.20
C TYR A 496 -4.80 10.65 4.00
N LEU A 497 -4.28 9.96 2.98
CA LEU A 497 -3.94 10.57 1.70
C LEU A 497 -4.94 10.18 0.61
N ASP A 498 -5.19 11.13 -0.28
CA ASP A 498 -5.94 10.94 -1.52
C ASP A 498 -5.10 11.46 -2.69
N LEU A 499 -4.12 10.64 -3.07
CA LEU A 499 -3.18 10.99 -4.14
C LEU A 499 -3.73 10.55 -5.49
N MET A 500 -3.60 11.44 -6.48
CA MET A 500 -3.77 11.04 -7.88
C MET A 500 -2.71 10.01 -8.26
N PRO A 501 -3.06 8.99 -9.07
CA PRO A 501 -2.13 7.92 -9.44
C PRO A 501 -0.79 8.45 -9.99
N GLU A 502 -0.83 9.51 -10.80
CA GLU A 502 0.33 10.15 -11.40
C GLU A 502 1.23 10.82 -10.36
N VAL A 503 0.63 11.51 -9.38
CA VAL A 503 1.35 12.16 -8.27
C VAL A 503 1.95 11.12 -7.35
N GLU A 504 1.21 10.06 -7.01
CA GLU A 504 1.72 8.95 -6.22
C GLU A 504 2.91 8.27 -6.92
N GLN A 505 2.77 7.96 -8.22
CA GLN A 505 3.85 7.33 -8.98
C GLN A 505 5.12 8.19 -8.96
N GLN A 506 5.00 9.52 -9.07
CA GLN A 506 6.14 10.43 -8.96
C GLN A 506 6.76 10.41 -7.56
N ILE A 507 5.93 10.48 -6.51
CA ILE A 507 6.40 10.49 -5.10
C ILE A 507 7.17 9.22 -4.76
N PHE A 508 6.66 8.07 -5.19
CA PHE A 508 7.21 6.75 -4.84
C PHE A 508 8.14 6.16 -5.90
N GLN A 509 8.45 6.90 -6.97
CA GLN A 509 9.27 6.40 -8.09
C GLN A 509 10.63 5.81 -7.66
N SER A 510 11.29 6.41 -6.68
CA SER A 510 12.58 5.91 -6.19
C SER A 510 12.50 4.57 -5.46
N PHE A 511 11.29 4.09 -5.13
CA PHE A 511 11.04 2.77 -4.56
C PHE A 511 11.04 1.67 -5.62
N SER A 512 10.81 1.99 -6.90
CA SER A 512 10.93 1.01 -7.99
C SER A 512 12.36 0.78 -8.45
N ASP A 513 13.27 1.71 -8.15
CA ASP A 513 14.69 1.58 -8.47
C ASP A 513 15.33 0.51 -7.56
N SER A 514 16.20 -0.34 -8.12
CA SER A 514 17.04 -1.22 -7.30
C SER A 514 17.76 -0.38 -6.25
N VAL A 515 17.72 -0.81 -4.98
CA VAL A 515 18.65 -0.29 -3.97
C VAL A 515 20.06 -0.52 -4.53
N LYS A 516 20.76 0.57 -4.86
CA LYS A 516 22.14 0.54 -5.35
C LYS A 516 23.12 0.42 -4.21
#